data_AF-T1AEL2-F1
#
_entry.id   AF-T1AEL2-F1
#
_cell.length_a   1.000
_cell.length_b   1.000
_cell.length_c   1.000
_cell.angle_alpha   90.00
_cell.angle_beta   90.00
_cell.angle_gamma   90.00
#
_symmetry.space_group_name_H-M   'P 1'
#
loop_
_entity.id
_entity.type
_entity.pdbx_description
1 polymer ?
#
loop_
_entity_poly.entity_id
_entity_poly.type
_entity_poly.pdbx_seq_one_letter_code
_entity_poly.pdbx_strand_id
1 'polypeptide(L)'
;MNLDMGKIADIQGAQIHFYMDDRQGSNFGDYTATGLVDTNQTFGPNAAFRLQELTWDQSLLNDHIRFIIGRIDDMNDFDTFDFACNFTDFTCANTGFFYNNDANSAAPVSAWGGRVTFKPTLETYFRIAAEAADGDGFYNRANEGWNLSMTHDNGVFVPVEIGYKTDF
;
A
#
# COMPACT_ATOMS: atom_id res chain seq x y z
N MET A 1 -3.93 11.93 -5.62
CA MET A 1 -4.21 13.34 -5.31
C MET A 1 -3.93 13.56 -3.84
N ASN A 2 -3.24 14.65 -3.49
CA ASN A 2 -2.93 14.97 -2.10
C ASN A 2 -3.57 16.32 -1.76
N LEU A 3 -4.44 16.32 -0.74
CA LEU A 3 -5.18 17.49 -0.29
C LEU A 3 -4.54 18.03 0.99
N ASP A 4 -4.04 19.27 0.95
CA ASP A 4 -3.39 19.95 2.07
C ASP A 4 -4.45 20.51 3.03
N MET A 5 -4.69 19.80 4.15
CA MET A 5 -5.75 20.17 5.10
C MET A 5 -5.37 21.39 5.96
N GLY A 6 -4.09 21.74 6.02
CA GLY A 6 -3.64 23.00 6.61
C GLY A 6 -4.14 24.20 5.80
N LYS A 7 -4.21 24.09 4.47
CA LYS A 7 -4.77 25.14 3.61
C LYS A 7 -6.28 25.09 3.50
N ILE A 8 -6.87 23.89 3.51
CA ILE A 8 -8.31 23.70 3.28
C ILE A 8 -9.14 23.95 4.54
N ALA A 9 -8.67 23.46 5.69
CA ALA A 9 -9.44 23.41 6.94
C ALA A 9 -8.64 23.89 8.17
N ASP A 10 -7.46 24.49 7.97
CA ASP A 10 -6.55 24.95 9.03
C ASP A 10 -6.08 23.84 9.99
N ILE A 11 -6.01 22.59 9.49
CA ILE A 11 -5.50 21.45 10.26
C ILE A 11 -4.03 21.24 9.91
N GLN A 12 -3.15 21.82 10.72
CA GLN A 12 -1.71 21.80 10.48
C GLN A 12 -1.13 20.38 10.50
N GLY A 13 -0.25 20.08 9.55
CA GLY A 13 0.40 18.78 9.41
C GLY A 13 -0.50 17.66 8.88
N ALA A 14 -1.74 17.97 8.48
CA ALA A 14 -2.68 16.98 7.94
C ALA A 14 -2.79 17.00 6.42
N GLN A 15 -2.92 15.82 5.83
CA GLN A 15 -3.20 15.62 4.41
C GLN A 15 -4.24 14.52 4.21
N ILE A 16 -5.04 14.64 3.15
CA ILE A 16 -5.85 13.52 2.64
C ILE A 16 -5.21 13.02 1.35
N HIS A 17 -4.89 11.73 1.30
CA HIS A 17 -4.45 11.07 0.08
C HIS A 17 -5.62 10.34 -0.55
N PHE A 18 -5.78 10.52 -1.85
CA PHE A 18 -6.80 9.86 -2.65
C PHE A 18 -6.20 9.42 -3.97
N TYR A 19 -6.08 8.12 -4.20
CA TYR A 19 -5.47 7.55 -5.38
C TYR A 19 -6.36 6.45 -5.98
N MET A 20 -6.58 6.54 -7.28
CA MET A 20 -7.33 5.55 -8.06
C MET A 20 -6.42 5.05 -9.18
N ASP A 21 -6.52 3.78 -9.48
CA ASP A 21 -5.66 3.10 -10.45
C ASP A 21 -6.53 2.28 -11.42
N ASP A 22 -6.33 2.43 -12.73
CA ASP A 22 -7.02 1.63 -13.73
C ASP A 22 -6.02 0.75 -14.48
N ARG A 23 -6.07 -0.56 -14.23
CA ARG A 23 -5.19 -1.53 -14.88
C ARG A 23 -5.93 -2.28 -15.98
N GLN A 24 -5.32 -2.34 -17.16
CA GLN A 24 -5.90 -2.97 -18.35
C GLN A 24 -4.86 -3.85 -19.05
N GLY A 25 -5.32 -4.90 -19.74
CA GLY A 25 -4.46 -5.81 -20.51
C GLY A 25 -4.51 -7.25 -20.00
N SER A 26 -3.42 -7.99 -20.21
CA SER A 26 -3.26 -9.40 -19.86
C SER A 26 -1.89 -9.65 -19.25
N ASN A 27 -1.78 -10.61 -18.33
CA ASN A 27 -0.50 -11.02 -17.79
C ASN A 27 0.25 -11.92 -18.79
N PHE A 28 1.55 -11.68 -18.98
CA PHE A 28 2.37 -12.53 -19.83
C PHE A 28 2.46 -13.98 -19.30
N GLY A 29 2.44 -14.15 -17.97
CA GLY A 29 2.46 -15.47 -17.32
C GLY A 29 1.30 -16.39 -17.74
N ASP A 30 0.15 -15.81 -18.11
CA ASP A 30 -1.02 -16.56 -18.59
C ASP A 30 -0.75 -17.27 -19.93
N TYR A 31 0.16 -16.72 -20.75
CA TYR A 31 0.50 -17.29 -22.07
C TYR A 31 1.60 -18.35 -21.99
N THR A 32 2.47 -18.28 -20.99
CA THR A 32 3.63 -19.17 -20.85
C THR A 32 3.42 -20.29 -19.83
N ALA A 33 2.33 -20.26 -19.06
CA ALA A 33 2.06 -21.16 -17.94
C ALA A 33 3.19 -21.19 -16.89
N THR A 34 3.99 -20.12 -16.81
CA THR A 34 5.07 -19.96 -15.83
C THR A 34 4.56 -19.15 -14.65
N GLY A 35 3.89 -19.81 -13.69
CA GLY A 35 3.26 -19.15 -12.54
C GLY A 35 4.22 -18.54 -11.50
N LEU A 36 5.52 -18.42 -11.80
CA LEU A 36 6.54 -17.90 -10.85
C LEU A 36 7.33 -16.71 -11.40
N VAL A 37 7.10 -16.32 -12.66
CA VAL A 37 7.74 -15.15 -13.26
C VAL A 37 6.62 -14.24 -13.72
N ASP A 38 6.04 -13.52 -12.77
CA ASP A 38 5.26 -12.33 -13.08
C ASP A 38 6.21 -11.33 -13.74
N THR A 39 6.30 -11.37 -15.07
CA THR A 39 7.07 -10.40 -15.86
C THR A 39 6.33 -9.06 -15.96
N ASN A 40 5.24 -8.89 -15.21
CA ASN A 40 4.45 -7.68 -15.23
C ASN A 40 3.75 -7.42 -13.89
N GLN A 41 4.55 -7.13 -12.84
CA GLN A 41 4.06 -6.73 -11.52
C GLN A 41 3.14 -5.48 -11.58
N THR A 42 3.23 -4.68 -12.65
CA THR A 42 2.30 -3.58 -12.93
C THR A 42 0.89 -4.03 -13.32
N PHE A 43 0.63 -5.30 -13.65
CA PHE A 43 -0.72 -5.79 -13.96
C PHE A 43 -1.61 -5.86 -12.72
N GLY A 44 -1.03 -6.13 -11.55
CA GLY A 44 -1.77 -6.34 -10.31
C GLY A 44 -2.61 -7.63 -10.34
N PRO A 45 -3.47 -7.85 -9.35
CA PRO A 45 -4.22 -9.11 -9.23
C PRO A 45 -5.27 -9.30 -10.34
N ASN A 46 -5.69 -8.23 -11.01
CA ASN A 46 -6.65 -8.24 -12.11
C ASN A 46 -6.71 -6.89 -12.83
N ALA A 47 -7.22 -6.90 -14.07
CA ALA A 47 -7.54 -5.69 -14.83
C ALA A 47 -8.85 -5.04 -14.34
N ALA A 48 -8.74 -4.01 -13.50
CA ALA A 48 -9.85 -3.32 -12.86
C ALA A 48 -9.51 -1.85 -12.53
N PHE A 49 -10.56 -1.04 -12.36
CA PHE A 49 -10.48 0.33 -11.86
C PHE A 49 -10.64 0.35 -10.33
N ARG A 50 -9.55 0.53 -9.59
CA ARG A 50 -9.51 0.36 -8.14
C ARG A 50 -9.32 1.65 -7.37
N LEU A 51 -9.97 1.73 -6.21
CA LEU A 51 -9.54 2.64 -5.14
C LEU A 51 -8.27 2.06 -4.50
N GLN A 52 -7.11 2.59 -4.87
CA GLN A 52 -5.82 2.15 -4.35
C GLN A 52 -5.43 2.89 -3.06
N GLU A 53 -5.91 4.12 -2.84
CA GLU A 53 -5.66 4.82 -1.57
C GLU A 53 -6.78 5.79 -1.24
N LEU A 54 -7.23 5.78 0.02
CA LEU A 54 -8.01 6.87 0.61
C LEU A 54 -7.64 6.98 2.08
N THR A 55 -6.75 7.91 2.42
CA THR A 55 -6.18 7.98 3.76
C THR A 55 -6.17 9.39 4.33
N TRP A 56 -6.30 9.46 5.64
CA TRP A 56 -5.93 10.63 6.43
C TRP A 56 -4.51 10.43 6.94
N ASP A 57 -3.63 11.38 6.62
CA ASP A 57 -2.25 11.43 7.08
C ASP A 57 -2.08 12.63 8.02
N GLN A 58 -1.50 12.39 9.19
CA GLN A 58 -1.17 13.43 10.15
C GLN A 58 0.28 13.31 10.60
N SER A 59 1.02 14.40 10.39
CA SER A 59 2.32 14.64 11.00
C SER A 59 2.17 15.41 12.31
N LEU A 60 2.88 14.97 13.34
CA LEU A 60 2.93 15.54 14.68
C LEU A 60 4.39 15.72 15.13
N LEU A 61 4.61 16.60 16.12
CA LEU A 61 5.91 16.82 16.74
C LEU A 61 7.03 17.11 15.73
N ASN A 62 6.78 18.01 14.76
CA ASN A 62 7.72 18.30 13.66
C ASN A 62 8.13 17.04 12.88
N ASP A 63 7.16 16.20 12.52
CA ASP A 63 7.34 14.97 11.75
C ASP A 63 8.07 13.80 12.45
N HIS A 64 8.28 13.90 13.77
CA HIS A 64 8.79 12.79 14.57
C HIS A 64 7.75 11.67 14.76
N ILE A 65 6.45 12.00 14.68
CA ILE A 65 5.38 11.01 14.72
C ILE A 65 4.46 11.28 13.54
N ARG A 66 4.21 10.25 12.74
CA ARG A 66 3.24 10.30 11.64
C ARG A 66 2.29 9.13 11.76
N PHE A 67 1.00 9.38 11.61
CA PHE A 67 0.01 8.31 11.51
C PHE A 67 -0.81 8.45 10.24
N ILE A 68 -1.13 7.30 9.66
CA ILE A 68 -2.03 7.17 8.51
C ILE A 68 -3.18 6.28 8.94
N ILE A 69 -4.41 6.64 8.55
CA ILE A 69 -5.58 5.81 8.75
C ILE A 69 -6.51 5.91 7.53
N GLY A 70 -7.07 4.80 7.09
CA GLY A 70 -8.01 4.79 5.97
C GLY A 70 -7.96 3.50 5.17
N ARG A 71 -8.19 3.63 3.87
CA ARG A 71 -7.93 2.60 2.85
C ARG A 71 -6.45 2.70 2.49
N ILE A 72 -5.61 1.91 3.17
CA ILE A 72 -4.15 1.90 3.05
C ILE A 72 -3.68 0.79 2.12
N ASP A 73 -2.40 0.86 1.75
CA ASP A 73 -1.65 -0.17 1.04
C ASP A 73 -0.31 -0.36 1.77
N ASP A 74 -0.18 -1.45 2.53
CA ASP A 74 0.98 -1.68 3.39
C ASP A 74 2.27 -1.89 2.57
N MET A 75 2.19 -2.44 1.36
CA MET A 75 3.39 -2.71 0.57
C MET A 75 4.08 -1.44 0.05
N ASN A 76 3.36 -0.32 -0.10
CA ASN A 76 4.01 0.95 -0.44
C ASN A 76 4.89 1.50 0.69
N ASP A 77 4.80 0.91 1.88
CA ASP A 77 5.43 1.42 3.08
C ASP A 77 6.44 0.46 3.70
N PHE A 78 6.15 -0.84 3.70
CA PHE A 78 7.01 -1.85 4.32
C PHE A 78 7.81 -2.60 3.26
N ASP A 79 9.07 -2.97 3.58
CA ASP A 79 9.97 -3.71 2.69
C ASP A 79 10.17 -3.03 1.32
N THR A 80 10.37 -1.71 1.33
CA THR A 80 10.42 -0.90 0.11
C THR A 80 11.83 -0.70 -0.44
N PHE A 81 11.97 -0.76 -1.77
CA PHE A 81 13.21 -0.48 -2.49
C PHE A 81 12.97 0.58 -3.58
N ASP A 82 13.42 1.82 -3.34
CA ASP A 82 13.22 2.95 -4.25
C ASP A 82 13.75 2.68 -5.69
N PHE A 83 14.75 1.82 -5.84
CA PHE A 83 15.33 1.50 -7.15
C PHE A 83 14.64 0.35 -7.88
N ALA A 84 13.88 -0.50 -7.20
CA ALA A 84 13.49 -1.80 -7.75
C ALA A 84 12.43 -1.66 -8.85
N CYS A 85 11.58 -0.62 -8.79
CA CYS A 85 10.61 -0.32 -9.86
C CYS A 85 11.19 0.29 -11.14
N ASN A 86 12.53 0.39 -11.25
CA ASN A 86 13.16 0.66 -12.54
C ASN A 86 13.24 -0.60 -13.43
N PHE A 87 12.90 -1.76 -12.87
CA PHE A 87 12.87 -3.05 -13.56
C PHE A 87 11.42 -3.54 -13.70
N THR A 88 11.16 -4.33 -14.73
CA THR A 88 9.82 -4.86 -15.04
C THR A 88 9.54 -6.22 -14.41
N ASP A 89 10.35 -6.66 -13.45
CA ASP A 89 10.19 -7.96 -12.81
C ASP A 89 9.32 -7.88 -11.55
N PHE A 90 9.10 -9.03 -10.92
CA PHE A 90 8.26 -9.21 -9.73
C PHE A 90 8.82 -8.56 -8.45
N THR A 91 10.03 -7.97 -8.50
CA THR A 91 10.69 -7.30 -7.37
C THR A 91 10.52 -5.79 -7.38
N CYS A 92 9.78 -5.23 -8.34
CA CYS A 92 9.42 -3.81 -8.27
C CYS A 92 8.73 -3.52 -6.93
N ALA A 93 9.18 -2.45 -6.28
CA ALA A 93 8.75 -1.94 -4.98
C ALA A 93 9.17 -2.79 -3.76
N ASN A 94 8.95 -4.10 -3.76
CA ASN A 94 9.15 -4.95 -2.58
C ASN A 94 9.80 -6.30 -2.89
N THR A 95 10.22 -7.04 -1.87
CA THR A 95 10.63 -8.44 -2.09
C THR A 95 9.43 -9.29 -2.54
N GLY A 96 9.69 -10.25 -3.43
CA GLY A 96 8.65 -11.08 -4.03
C GLY A 96 7.77 -11.86 -3.05
N PHE A 97 8.22 -12.09 -1.81
CA PHE A 97 7.46 -12.84 -0.81
C PHE A 97 6.18 -12.12 -0.36
N PHE A 98 6.17 -10.79 -0.33
CA PHE A 98 4.99 -10.03 0.08
C PHE A 98 3.84 -10.15 -0.94
N TYR A 99 4.14 -10.34 -2.23
CA TYR A 99 3.11 -10.59 -3.25
C TYR A 99 2.54 -12.02 -3.19
N ASN A 100 3.17 -12.94 -2.46
CA ASN A 100 2.69 -14.31 -2.26
C ASN A 100 1.86 -14.47 -0.98
N ASN A 101 1.63 -13.38 -0.25
CA ASN A 101 0.82 -13.36 0.95
C ASN A 101 -0.53 -12.72 0.62
N ASP A 102 -1.61 -13.46 0.85
CA ASP A 102 -2.99 -13.02 0.63
C ASP A 102 -3.57 -12.26 1.83
N ALA A 103 -2.83 -12.16 2.93
CA ALA A 103 -3.25 -11.45 4.12
C ALA A 103 -3.02 -9.93 4.05
N ASN A 104 -2.14 -9.45 3.15
CA ASN A 104 -1.81 -8.04 3.04
C ASN A 104 -2.30 -7.39 1.75
N SER A 105 -2.60 -6.11 1.81
CA SER A 105 -2.90 -5.31 0.62
C SER A 105 -1.61 -4.89 -0.09
N ALA A 106 -1.70 -4.72 -1.41
CA ALA A 106 -0.60 -4.41 -2.30
C ALA A 106 -1.11 -3.63 -3.51
N ALA A 107 -0.46 -2.55 -3.90
CA ALA A 107 -0.88 -1.71 -5.04
C ALA A 107 -1.26 -2.56 -6.26
N PRO A 108 -2.49 -2.44 -6.78
CA PRO A 108 -3.46 -1.35 -6.60
C PRO A 108 -4.59 -1.68 -5.60
N VAL A 109 -4.42 -2.70 -4.78
CA VAL A 109 -5.37 -3.10 -3.75
C VAL A 109 -5.16 -2.26 -2.50
N SER A 110 -6.26 -1.88 -1.85
CA SER A 110 -6.22 -1.28 -0.52
C SER A 110 -7.06 -2.08 0.49
N ALA A 111 -6.70 -1.96 1.76
CA ALA A 111 -7.41 -2.51 2.91
C ALA A 111 -7.77 -1.40 3.92
N TRP A 112 -8.81 -1.61 4.74
CA TRP A 112 -8.98 -0.73 5.89
C TRP A 112 -7.86 -0.98 6.88
N GLY A 113 -7.16 0.07 7.27
CA GLY A 113 -6.05 -0.07 8.19
C GLY A 113 -5.53 1.26 8.71
N GLY A 114 -4.48 1.16 9.49
CA GLY A 114 -3.72 2.31 9.93
C GLY A 114 -2.29 1.95 10.25
N ARG A 115 -1.43 2.96 10.14
CA ARG A 115 0.02 2.85 10.35
C ARG A 115 0.48 3.98 11.23
N VAL A 116 1.40 3.67 12.14
CA VAL A 116 2.14 4.66 12.93
C VAL A 116 3.63 4.54 12.58
N THR A 117 4.26 5.66 12.27
CA THR A 117 5.71 5.78 12.09
C THR A 117 6.27 6.73 13.13
N PHE A 118 7.26 6.27 13.88
CA PHE A 118 8.05 7.05 14.81
C PHE A 118 9.45 7.24 14.25
N LYS A 119 9.93 8.49 14.23
CA LYS A 119 11.26 8.87 13.75
C LYS A 119 12.08 9.43 14.93
N PRO A 120 12.85 8.59 15.66
CA PRO A 120 13.65 9.07 16.79
C PRO A 120 14.73 10.07 16.35
N THR A 121 15.33 9.86 15.18
CA THR A 121 16.31 10.75 14.55
C THR A 121 15.87 11.07 13.13
N LEU A 122 16.60 11.96 12.45
CA LEU A 122 16.36 12.17 11.02
C LEU A 122 16.60 10.89 10.22
N GLU A 123 17.58 10.06 10.60
CA GLU A 123 18.00 8.91 9.79
C GLU A 123 17.36 7.57 10.20
N THR A 124 16.58 7.53 11.28
CA THR A 124 16.02 6.27 11.81
C THR A 124 14.52 6.33 11.90
N TYR A 125 13.87 5.18 11.71
CA TYR A 125 12.45 5.04 11.97
C TYR A 125 12.10 3.67 12.52
N PHE A 126 10.99 3.64 13.26
CA PHE A 126 10.24 2.46 13.62
C PHE A 126 8.82 2.64 13.10
N ARG A 127 8.24 1.61 12.47
CA ARG A 127 6.85 1.63 12.04
C ARG A 127 6.15 0.33 12.31
N ILE A 128 4.85 0.45 12.53
CA ILE A 128 3.91 -0.64 12.70
C ILE A 128 2.61 -0.26 12.00
N ALA A 129 1.99 -1.22 11.35
CA ALA A 129 0.64 -1.08 10.81
C ALA A 129 -0.26 -2.21 11.29
N ALA A 130 -1.56 -2.00 11.10
CA ALA A 130 -2.55 -3.04 11.19
C ALA A 130 -3.57 -2.78 10.08
N GLU A 131 -3.79 -3.77 9.23
CA GLU A 131 -4.78 -3.73 8.17
C GLU A 131 -5.67 -4.95 8.19
N ALA A 132 -6.91 -4.78 7.73
CA ALA A 132 -7.84 -5.87 7.58
C ALA A 132 -7.42 -6.77 6.41
N ALA A 133 -7.31 -8.06 6.69
CA ALA A 133 -7.04 -9.06 5.65
C ALA A 133 -8.34 -9.44 4.95
N ASP A 134 -8.35 -9.38 3.61
CA ASP A 134 -9.45 -9.83 2.76
C ASP A 134 -8.90 -10.64 1.58
N GLY A 135 -8.44 -11.86 1.90
CA GLY A 135 -7.81 -12.74 0.91
C GLY A 135 -8.69 -13.08 -0.30
N ASP A 136 -10.02 -13.06 -0.14
CA ASP A 136 -10.96 -13.32 -1.24
C ASP A 136 -11.27 -12.05 -2.05
N GLY A 137 -11.36 -10.89 -1.39
CA GLY A 137 -11.70 -9.62 -2.02
C GLY A 137 -10.55 -8.97 -2.77
N PHE A 138 -9.31 -9.17 -2.34
CA PHE A 138 -8.14 -8.58 -3.01
C PHE A 138 -8.02 -9.00 -4.48
N TYR A 139 -8.34 -10.26 -4.79
CA TYR A 139 -8.29 -10.83 -6.15
C TYR A 139 -9.64 -10.78 -6.89
N ASN A 140 -10.71 -10.36 -6.23
CA ASN A 140 -12.02 -10.31 -6.86
C ASN A 140 -12.13 -9.07 -7.76
N ARG A 141 -12.26 -9.29 -9.07
CA ARG A 141 -12.45 -8.21 -10.05
C ARG A 141 -13.73 -7.40 -9.83
N ALA A 142 -14.78 -8.01 -9.28
CA ALA A 142 -16.03 -7.30 -8.97
C ALA A 142 -15.90 -6.44 -7.70
N ASN A 143 -14.88 -6.70 -6.87
CA ASN A 143 -14.53 -5.89 -5.72
C ASN A 143 -13.39 -4.94 -6.09
N GLU A 144 -13.75 -3.90 -6.81
CA GLU A 144 -12.87 -2.84 -7.35
C GLU A 144 -12.31 -1.90 -6.25
N GLY A 145 -12.15 -2.36 -5.00
CA GLY A 145 -11.70 -1.54 -3.88
C GLY A 145 -12.72 -0.48 -3.42
N TRP A 146 -13.87 -0.38 -4.09
CA TRP A 146 -14.97 0.54 -3.77
C TRP A 146 -15.93 0.00 -2.69
N ASN A 147 -15.83 -1.29 -2.36
CA ASN A 147 -16.54 -1.82 -1.20
C ASN A 147 -15.82 -1.37 0.08
N LEU A 148 -16.43 -0.41 0.78
CA LEU A 148 -15.91 0.11 2.05
C LEU A 148 -16.38 -0.70 3.26
N SER A 149 -17.09 -1.82 3.06
CA SER A 149 -17.53 -2.70 4.14
C SER A 149 -16.37 -3.57 4.65
N MET A 150 -16.32 -3.78 5.96
CA MET A 150 -15.40 -4.71 6.63
C MET A 150 -16.02 -6.10 6.87
N THR A 151 -17.16 -6.40 6.25
CA THR A 151 -17.93 -7.62 6.55
C THR A 151 -17.33 -8.91 5.99
N HIS A 152 -16.40 -8.80 5.04
CA HIS A 152 -15.73 -9.95 4.42
C HIS A 152 -14.31 -10.17 4.96
N ASP A 153 -13.81 -9.23 5.76
CA ASP A 153 -12.48 -9.27 6.34
C ASP A 153 -12.35 -10.51 7.23
N ASN A 154 -11.30 -11.31 7.01
CA ASN A 154 -11.11 -12.61 7.64
C ASN A 154 -9.91 -12.65 8.59
N GLY A 155 -9.21 -11.52 8.77
CA GLY A 155 -8.06 -11.43 9.63
C GLY A 155 -7.51 -10.01 9.75
N VAL A 156 -6.34 -9.91 10.36
CA VAL A 156 -5.57 -8.66 10.45
C VAL A 156 -4.12 -8.98 10.11
N PHE A 157 -3.54 -8.23 9.18
CA PHE A 157 -2.11 -8.25 8.91
C PHE A 157 -1.44 -7.13 9.70
N VAL A 158 -0.32 -7.45 10.37
CA VAL A 158 0.37 -6.53 11.29
C VAL A 158 1.87 -6.54 10.98
N PRO A 159 2.33 -5.71 10.03
CA PRO A 159 3.74 -5.59 9.74
C PRO A 159 4.44 -4.66 10.74
N VAL A 160 5.71 -4.95 10.98
CA VAL A 160 6.60 -4.13 11.83
C VAL A 160 7.93 -3.98 11.11
N GLU A 161 8.45 -2.75 11.05
CA GLU A 161 9.71 -2.44 10.40
C GLU A 161 10.51 -1.42 11.22
N ILE A 162 11.82 -1.63 11.23
CA ILE A 162 12.81 -0.67 11.75
C ILE A 162 13.78 -0.42 10.61
N GLY A 163 14.04 0.86 10.33
CA GLY A 163 14.94 1.23 9.25
C GLY A 163 15.90 2.34 9.62
N TYR A 164 16.97 2.38 8.83
CA TYR A 164 17.97 3.43 8.82
C TYR A 164 18.11 3.91 7.37
N LYS A 165 17.92 5.21 7.13
CA LYS A 165 18.02 5.84 5.80
C LYS A 165 18.90 7.09 5.90
N THR A 166 19.88 7.19 5.01
CA THR A 166 20.87 8.29 5.00
C THR A 166 20.50 9.43 4.04
N ASP A 167 19.37 9.28 3.36
CA ASP A 167 19.02 10.00 2.15
C ASP A 167 17.50 10.27 2.16
N PHE A 168 17.14 11.56 2.24
CA PHE A 168 15.77 12.09 2.21
C PHE A 168 15.58 13.02 1.01
#